data_AF-A0A835BUI2-F1
#
_entry.id   AF-A0A835BUI2-F1
#
_cell.length_a   1.000
_cell.length_b   1.000
_cell.length_c   1.000
_cell.angle_alpha   90.00
_cell.angle_beta   90.00
_cell.angle_gamma   90.00
#
_symmetry.space_group_name_H-M   'P 1'
#
loop_
_entity.id
_entity.type
_entity.pdbx_description
1 polymer ?
#
loop_
_entity_poly.entity_id
_entity_poly.type
_entity_poly.pdbx_seq_one_letter_code
_entity_poly.pdbx_strand_id
1 'polypeptide(L)' 'MTRLEARKDFNSRIFKEVVIIAAWAIWTHRNEVIFYRAHIALRRWKQLFRDEFSLLLHRAKQP' A
#
# COMPACT_ATOMS: atom_id res chain seq x y z
N MET A 1 -6.76 3.77 -24.66
CA MET A 1 -6.21 4.64 -23.60
C MET A 1 -4.99 5.35 -24.17
N THR A 2 -5.09 6.66 -24.38
CA THR A 2 -4.00 7.48 -24.93
C THR A 2 -2.98 7.83 -23.84
N ARG A 3 -1.72 8.09 -24.23
CA ARG A 3 -0.60 8.37 -23.29
C ARG A 3 -0.89 9.50 -22.30
N LEU A 4 -1.75 10.45 -22.66
CA LEU A 4 -2.13 11.59 -21.83
C LEU A 4 -3.13 11.22 -20.73
N GLU A 5 -4.06 10.29 -21.01
CA GLU A 5 -5.05 9.79 -20.05
C GLU A 5 -4.35 8.97 -18.95
N ALA A 6 -3.48 8.04 -19.34
CA ALA A 6 -2.67 7.28 -18.39
C ALA A 6 -1.85 8.22 -17.48
N ARG A 7 -1.22 9.27 -18.04
CA ARG A 7 -0.44 10.21 -17.24
C ARG A 7 -1.28 11.01 -16.24
N LYS A 8 -2.54 11.32 -16.55
CA LYS A 8 -3.49 11.94 -15.60
C LYS A 8 -3.87 10.97 -14.48
N ASP A 9 -4.16 9.72 -14.82
CA ASP A 9 -4.57 8.69 -13.85
C ASP A 9 -3.42 8.31 -12.89
N PHE A 10 -2.20 8.19 -13.41
CA PHE A 10 -0.99 7.95 -12.61
C PHE A 10 -0.57 9.15 -11.74
N ASN A 11 -0.95 10.38 -12.11
CA ASN A 11 -0.71 11.55 -11.27
C ASN A 11 -1.83 11.79 -10.24
N SER A 12 -2.84 10.93 -10.21
CA SER A 12 -3.87 10.99 -9.18
C SER A 12 -3.23 10.78 -7.80
N ARG A 13 -3.70 11.57 -6.83
CA ARG A 13 -3.23 11.50 -5.44
C ARG A 13 -3.42 10.10 -4.86
N ILE A 14 -4.52 9.44 -5.23
CA ILE A 14 -4.84 8.07 -4.82
C ILE A 14 -3.80 7.05 -5.32
N PHE A 15 -3.27 7.20 -6.54
CA PHE A 15 -2.26 6.27 -7.06
C PHE A 15 -0.98 6.32 -6.22
N LYS A 16 -0.50 7.53 -5.89
CA LYS A 16 0.70 7.72 -5.06
C LYS A 16 0.50 7.14 -3.66
N GLU A 17 -0.66 7.37 -3.07
CA GLU A 17 -1.03 6.84 -1.74
C GLU A 17 -1.06 5.31 -1.73
N VAL A 18 -1.63 4.68 -2.76
CA VAL A 18 -1.61 3.22 -2.93
C VAL A 18 -0.18 2.67 -3.03
N VAL A 19 0.68 3.28 -3.84
CA VAL A 19 2.06 2.84 -4.02
C VAL A 19 2.86 2.96 -2.72
N ILE A 20 2.71 4.07 -1.99
CA ILE A 20 3.39 4.28 -0.70
C ILE A 20 2.96 3.20 0.30
N ILE A 21 1.66 2.91 0.41
CA ILE A 21 1.15 1.88 1.33
C ILE A 21 1.63 0.48 0.91
N ALA A 22 1.65 0.18 -0.38
CA ALA A 22 2.18 -1.09 -0.87
C ALA A 22 3.66 -1.27 -0.50
N ALA A 23 4.49 -0.25 -0.71
CA ALA A 23 5.90 -0.27 -0.33
C ALA A 23 6.09 -0.41 1.19
N TRP A 24 5.29 0.31 1.98
CA TRP A 24 5.26 0.20 3.44
C TRP A 24 4.93 -1.23 3.89
N ALA A 25 3.87 -1.83 3.36
CA ALA A 25 3.48 -3.20 3.70
C ALA A 25 4.57 -4.21 3.34
N ILE A 26 5.29 -4.03 2.21
CA ILE A 26 6.44 -4.88 1.85
C ILE A 26 7.55 -4.75 2.88
N TRP A 27 7.92 -3.51 3.24
CA TRP A 27 8.98 -3.23 4.18
C TRP A 27 8.66 -3.80 5.57
N THR A 28 7.42 -3.63 6.04
CA THR A 28 6.95 -4.17 7.32
C THR A 28 7.00 -5.69 7.33
N HIS A 29 6.45 -6.36 6.29
CA HIS A 29 6.48 -7.83 6.19
C HIS A 29 7.92 -8.38 6.13
N ARG A 30 8.82 -7.69 5.41
CA ARG A 30 10.25 -8.04 5.38
C ARG A 30 10.86 -7.94 6.78
N ASN A 31 10.55 -6.89 7.53
CA ASN A 31 11.06 -6.71 8.89
C ASN A 31 10.49 -7.76 9.85
N GLU A 32 9.22 -8.15 9.70
CA GLU A 32 8.64 -9.28 10.44
C GLU A 32 9.46 -10.57 10.24
N VAL A 33 9.85 -10.84 8.99
CA VAL A 33 10.67 -12.02 8.65
C VAL A 33 12.07 -11.95 9.30
N ILE A 34 12.72 -10.79 9.27
CA ILE A 34 14.09 -10.62 9.78
C ILE A 34 14.15 -10.63 11.31
N PHE A 35 13.28 -9.85 11.96
CA PHE A 35 13.37 -9.60 13.40
C PHE A 35 12.54 -10.58 14.23
N TYR A 36 11.46 -11.13 13.67
CA TYR A 36 10.52 -11.99 14.40
C TYR A 36 10.43 -13.41 13.84
N ARG A 37 11.30 -13.76 12.87
CA ARG A 37 11.29 -15.06 12.18
C ARG A 37 9.93 -15.41 11.57
N ALA A 38 9.15 -14.40 11.17
CA ALA A 38 7.90 -14.62 10.48
C ALA A 38 8.14 -15.34 9.13
N HIS A 39 7.16 -16.11 8.67
CA HIS A 39 7.25 -16.75 7.36
C HIS A 39 6.96 -15.76 6.23
N ILE A 40 7.70 -15.90 5.14
CA ILE A 40 7.41 -15.18 3.89
C ILE A 40 6.05 -15.65 3.37
N ALA A 41 5.05 -14.78 3.40
CA ALA A 41 3.69 -15.12 3.00
C ALA A 41 3.03 -13.93 2.29
N LEU A 42 2.67 -14.12 1.02
CA LEU A 42 1.93 -13.10 0.25
C LEU A 42 0.61 -12.73 0.92
N ARG A 43 -0.05 -13.70 1.59
CA ARG A 43 -1.28 -13.44 2.35
C ARG A 43 -1.06 -12.44 3.49
N ARG A 44 0.07 -12.53 4.20
CA ARG A 44 0.41 -11.61 5.30
C ARG A 44 0.64 -10.19 4.77
N TRP A 45 1.42 -10.07 3.70
CA TRP A 45 1.60 -8.78 3.03
C TRP A 45 0.27 -8.17 2.55
N LYS A 46 -0.61 -8.96 1.90
CA LYS A 46 -1.93 -8.49 1.47
C LYS A 46 -2.80 -8.01 2.64
N GLN A 47 -2.69 -8.67 3.79
CA GLN A 47 -3.40 -8.26 5.01
C GLN A 47 -2.89 -6.91 5.51
N LEU A 48 -1.57 -6.76 5.68
CA LEU A 48 -0.94 -5.51 6.10
C LEU A 48 -1.31 -4.35 5.16
N PHE A 49 -1.28 -4.59 3.86
CA PHE A 49 -1.70 -3.59 2.87
C PHE A 49 -3.16 -3.16 3.06
N ARG A 50 -4.09 -4.10 3.27
CA ARG A 50 -5.52 -3.81 3.47
C ARG A 50 -5.77 -3.03 4.75
N ASP A 51 -5.09 -3.39 5.83
CA ASP A 51 -5.25 -2.75 7.13
C ASP A 51 -4.79 -1.28 7.05
N GLU A 52 -3.60 -1.04 6.48
CA GLU A 52 -3.04 0.30 6.29
C GLU A 52 -3.85 1.15 5.30
N PHE A 53 -4.32 0.54 4.21
CA PHE A 53 -5.19 1.22 3.24
C PHE A 53 -6.53 1.62 3.85
N SER A 54 -7.11 0.77 4.70
CA SER A 54 -8.35 1.08 5.41
C SER A 54 -8.17 2.27 6.35
N LEU A 55 -7.04 2.33 7.07
CA LEU A 55 -6.69 3.49 7.91
C LEU A 55 -6.53 4.77 7.10
N LEU A 56 -5.92 4.71 5.91
CA LEU A 56 -5.83 5.87 5.02
C LEU A 56 -7.21 6.35 4.57
N LEU A 57 -8.12 5.44 4.20
CA LEU A 57 -9.49 5.79 3.83
C LEU A 57 -10.25 6.46 5.00
N HIS A 58 -10.03 5.99 6.23
CA HIS A 58 -10.62 6.61 7.42
C HIS A 58 -10.08 8.03 7.64
N ARG A 59 -8.77 8.26 7.48
CA ARG A 59 -8.16 9.59 7.60
C ARG A 59 -8.64 10.55 6.50
N ALA A 60 -8.80 10.05 5.28
CA ALA A 60 -9.30 10.85 4.16
C ALA A 60 -10.78 11.25 4.30
N LYS A 61 -11.54 10.55 5.16
CA LYS A 61 -12.95 10.83 5.44
C LYS A 61 -13.18 11.88 6.53
N GLN A 62 -12.16 12.23 7.32
CA GLN A 62 -12.31 13.24 8.36
C GLN A 62 -12.25 14.64 7.71
N PRO A 63 -13.31 15.47 7.89
CA PRO A 63 -13.42 16.80 7.29
C PRO A 63 -12.51 17.85 7.94
#